data_AF-A0A920NZC9-F1
#
_entry.id   AF-A0A920NZC9-F1
#
_cell.length_a   1.000
_cell.length_b   1.000
_cell.length_c   1.000
_cell.angle_alpha   90.00
_cell.angle_beta   90.00
_cell.angle_gamma   90.00
#
_symmetry.space_group_name_H-M   'P 1'
#
loop_
_entity.id
_entity.type
_entity.pdbx_description
1 polymer ?
#
loop_
_entity_poly.entity_id
_entity_poly.type
_entity_poly.pdbx_seq_one_letter_code
_entity_poly.pdbx_strand_id
1 'polypeptide(L)' 'MTAYSALKKAGPYTKDNSLVIVSAGGLGLLALKIAKAAYGINPIVVDIDDEKLGMASQLGASATINSSKKGLLRNY' A
#
# COMPACT_ATOMS: atom_id res chain seq x y z
N MET A 1 -9.43 14.54 -1.42
CA MET A 1 -10.02 14.08 -2.69
C MET A 1 -9.05 13.23 -3.53
N THR A 2 -7.77 13.59 -3.67
CA THR A 2 -6.79 12.91 -4.55
C THR A 2 -6.63 11.40 -4.30
N ALA A 3 -6.45 10.96 -3.06
CA ALA A 3 -6.27 9.53 -2.75
C ALA A 3 -7.52 8.70 -3.07
N TYR A 4 -8.70 9.20 -2.67
CA TYR A 4 -9.98 8.52 -2.94
C TYR A 4 -10.31 8.45 -4.43
N SER A 5 -10.12 9.54 -5.19
CA SER A 5 -10.42 9.55 -6.62
C SER A 5 -9.47 8.63 -7.42
N ALA A 6 -8.20 8.54 -7.01
CA ALA A 6 -7.26 7.57 -7.58
C ALA A 6 -7.73 6.13 -7.33
N LEU A 7 -8.11 5.81 -6.09
CA LEU A 7 -8.63 4.48 -5.74
C LEU A 7 -9.94 4.16 -6.49
N LYS A 8 -10.85 5.12 -6.63
CA LYS A 8 -12.07 4.90 -7.40
C LYS A 8 -11.78 4.56 -8.88
N LYS A 9 -10.73 5.16 -9.46
CA LYS A 9 -10.31 4.91 -10.85
C LYS A 9 -9.50 3.62 -11.03
N ALA A 10 -8.78 3.18 -10.00
CA ALA A 10 -7.93 2.00 -10.05
C ALA A 10 -8.70 0.67 -9.94
N GLY A 11 -9.98 0.71 -9.54
CA GLY A 11 -10.85 -0.46 -9.57
C GLY A 11 -11.14 -0.96 -10.99
N PRO A 12 -11.72 -2.17 -11.13
CA PRO A 12 -12.19 -3.04 -10.07
C PRO A 12 -11.05 -3.77 -9.35
N TYR A 13 -11.26 -4.05 -8.06
CA TYR A 13 -10.32 -4.79 -7.23
C TYR A 13 -10.80 -6.22 -7.08
N THR A 14 -10.16 -7.13 -7.80
CA THR A 14 -10.71 -8.47 -8.05
C THR A 14 -10.13 -9.55 -7.15
N LYS A 15 -9.07 -9.26 -6.39
CA LYS A 15 -8.37 -10.18 -5.47
C LYS A 15 -7.72 -9.42 -4.32
N ASP A 16 -7.45 -10.11 -3.21
CA ASP A 16 -6.49 -9.64 -2.21
C ASP A 16 -5.12 -9.41 -2.87
N ASN A 17 -4.41 -8.34 -2.47
CA ASN A 17 -3.15 -7.84 -3.06
C ASN A 17 -3.23 -7.25 -4.50
N SER A 18 -4.42 -6.92 -5.02
CA SER A 18 -4.53 -6.26 -6.35
C SER A 18 -4.14 -4.78 -6.35
N LEU A 19 -3.61 -4.25 -5.25
CA LEU A 19 -3.29 -2.84 -5.07
C LEU A 19 -1.91 -2.67 -4.43
N VAL A 20 -1.04 -1.93 -5.13
CA VAL A 20 0.27 -1.49 -4.62
C VAL A 20 0.22 0.02 -4.41
N ILE A 21 0.60 0.45 -3.21
CA ILE A 21 0.78 1.87 -2.88
C ILE A 21 2.28 2.14 -2.86
N VAL A 22 2.73 3.04 -3.72
CA VAL A 22 4.11 3.51 -3.75
C VAL A 22 4.19 4.79 -2.91
N SER A 23 5.10 4.77 -1.94
CA SER A 23 5.24 5.67 -0.79
C SER A 23 4.30 5.42 0.40
N ALA A 24 4.90 5.40 1.59
CA ALA A 24 4.27 5.37 2.90
C ALA A 24 4.25 6.76 3.57
N GLY A 25 4.26 7.84 2.79
CA GLY A 25 4.03 9.21 3.27
C GLY A 25 2.55 9.50 3.58
N GLY A 26 2.22 10.74 3.95
CA GLY A 26 0.86 11.10 4.40
C GLY A 26 -0.27 10.72 3.43
N LEU A 27 -0.07 10.88 2.12
CA LEU A 27 -1.06 10.46 1.12
C LEU A 27 -1.12 8.95 0.94
N GLY A 28 0.01 8.26 1.00
CA GLY A 28 0.07 6.80 0.88
C GLY A 28 -0.62 6.10 2.05
N LEU A 29 -0.39 6.57 3.27
CA LEU A 29 -1.08 6.06 4.47
C LEU A 29 -2.57 6.40 4.47
N LEU A 30 -2.96 7.57 3.95
CA LEU A 30 -4.38 7.89 3.74
C LEU A 30 -5.01 6.94 2.72
N ALA A 31 -4.34 6.69 1.59
CA ALA A 31 -4.80 5.75 0.58
C ALA A 31 -4.93 4.32 1.15
N LEU A 32 -3.99 3.89 1.98
CA LEU A 32 -4.06 2.60 2.70
C LEU A 32 -5.32 2.52 3.58
N LYS A 33 -5.59 3.53 4.40
CA LYS A 33 -6.78 3.55 5.25
C LYS A 33 -8.07 3.55 4.43
N ILE A 34 -8.12 4.31 3.33
CA ILE A 34 -9.28 4.34 2.43
C ILE A 34 -9.46 3.00 1.72
N ALA A 35 -8.39 2.39 1.20
CA ALA A 35 -8.44 1.09 0.53
C ALA A 35 -9.08 0.02 1.43
N LYS A 36 -8.67 0.00 2.70
CA LYS A 36 -9.23 -0.91 3.69
C LYS A 36 -10.68 -0.58 4.03
N ALA A 37 -10.96 0.67 4.38
CA ALA A 37 -12.27 1.06 4.90
C ALA A 37 -13.37 1.07 3.81
N ALA A 38 -13.05 1.51 2.60
CA ALA A 38 -14.03 1.69 1.54
C ALA A 38 -14.11 0.51 0.58
N TYR A 39 -13.03 -0.27 0.43
CA TYR A 39 -12.95 -1.34 -0.57
C TYR A 39 -12.61 -2.71 0.03
N GLY A 40 -12.30 -2.80 1.34
CA GLY A 40 -11.97 -4.07 2.00
C GLY A 40 -10.63 -4.68 1.57
N ILE A 41 -9.75 -3.91 0.93
CA ILE A 41 -8.48 -4.42 0.38
C ILE A 41 -7.34 -4.07 1.30
N ASN A 42 -6.48 -5.04 1.55
CA ASN A 42 -5.18 -4.84 2.21
C ASN A 42 -4.09 -4.68 1.14
N PRO A 43 -3.59 -3.45 0.89
CA PRO A 43 -2.59 -3.19 -0.15
C PRO A 43 -1.19 -3.62 0.29
N ILE A 44 -0.33 -3.86 -0.71
CA ILE A 44 1.13 -3.88 -0.51
C ILE A 44 1.62 -2.43 -0.52
N VAL A 45 2.47 -2.06 0.44
CA VAL A 45 3.06 -0.72 0.52
C VAL A 45 4.55 -0.77 0.25
N VAL A 46 5.03 0.09 -0.63
CA VAL A 46 6.44 0.20 -1.02
C VAL A 46 6.98 1.56 -0.63
N ASP A 47 8.11 1.62 0.05
CA ASP A 47 8.84 2.85 0.36
C ASP A 47 10.34 2.53 0.46
N ILE A 48 11.20 3.53 0.64
CA ILE A 48 12.63 3.33 0.90
C ILE A 48 12.96 3.37 2.40
N ASP A 49 12.03 3.88 3.20
CA ASP A 49 12.19 4.13 4.63
C ASP A 49 11.50 3.02 5.46
N ASP A 50 12.28 2.27 6.22
CA ASP A 50 11.78 1.16 7.03
C ASP A 50 10.83 1.63 8.16
N GLU A 51 11.00 2.84 8.71
CA GLU A 51 10.11 3.34 9.76
C GLU A 51 8.72 3.63 9.20
N LYS A 52 8.64 4.24 8.01
CA LYS A 52 7.37 4.47 7.31
C LYS A 52 6.70 3.17 6.91
N LEU A 53 7.48 2.16 6.52
CA LEU A 53 6.97 0.82 6.25
C LEU A 53 6.45 0.16 7.54
N GLY A 54 7.09 0.38 8.69
CA GLY A 54 6.58 -0.03 10.00
C GLY A 54 5.19 0.55 10.29
N MET A 55 5.01 1.85 10.04
CA MET A 55 3.69 2.50 10.17
C MET A 55 2.65 1.89 9.22
N ALA A 56 3.03 1.65 7.96
CA ALA A 56 2.13 1.02 6.98
C ALA A 56 1.70 -0.40 7.42
N SER A 57 2.62 -1.18 7.99
CA SER A 57 2.32 -2.51 8.53
C SER A 57 1.35 -2.44 9.72
N GLN A 58 1.55 -1.50 10.66
CA GLN A 58 0.63 -1.29 11.79
C GLN A 58 -0.77 -0.84 11.35
N LEU A 59 -0.87 -0.07 10.27
CA LEU A 59 -2.13 0.32 9.65
C LEU A 59 -2.75 -0.82 8.81
N GLY A 60 -2.05 -1.94 8.72
CA GLY A 60 -2.44 -3.22 8.15
C GLY A 60 -2.41 -3.24 6.63
N ALA A 61 -1.30 -2.74 6.07
CA ALA A 61 -0.80 -3.23 4.78
C ALA A 61 -0.61 -4.75 4.85
N SER A 62 -0.91 -5.47 3.75
CA SER A 62 -0.73 -6.92 3.68
C SER A 62 0.74 -7.33 3.63
N ALA A 63 1.56 -6.49 3.00
CA ALA A 63 3.00 -6.60 2.97
C ALA A 63 3.64 -5.23 2.82
N THR A 64 4.89 -5.10 3.25
CA THR A 64 5.69 -3.90 3.08
C THR A 64 7.01 -4.25 2.39
N ILE A 65 7.43 -3.42 1.43
CA ILE A 65 8.64 -3.65 0.63
C ILE A 65 9.53 -2.42 0.71
N ASN A 66 10.76 -2.63 1.14
CA ASN A 66 11.79 -1.60 1.04
C ASN A 66 12.45 -1.68 -0.34
N SER A 67 12.16 -0.73 -1.23
CA SER A 67 12.68 -0.72 -2.61
C SER A 67 14.16 -0.34 -2.71
N SER A 68 14.79 0.14 -1.64
CA SER A 68 16.23 0.40 -1.59
C SER A 68 17.06 -0.87 -1.35
N LYS A 69 16.44 -1.96 -0.86
CA LYS A 69 17.11 -3.22 -0.54
C LYS A 69 17.17 -4.11 -1.78
N LYS A 70 18.37 -4.27 -2.34
CA LYS A 70 18.63 -5.11 -3.53
C LYS A 70 18.38 -6.59 -3.20
N GLY A 71 17.60 -7.31 -4.03
CA GLY A 71 17.43 -8.77 -3.96
C GLY A 71 16.15 -9.29 -3.29
N LEU A 72 15.20 -8.42 -2.92
CA LEU A 72 13.98 -8.81 -2.19
C LEU A 72 12.91 -9.55 -3.03
N LEU A 73 13.08 -9.61 -4.35
CA LEU A 73 12.06 -10.08 -5.32
C LEU A 73 12.06 -11.61 -5.50
N ARG A 74 12.71 -12.35 -4.61
CA ARG A 74 13.09 -13.75 -4.89
C ARG A 74 11.99 -14.77 -4.57
N ASN A 75 10.90 -14.41 -3.89
CA ASN A 75 9.88 -15.36 -3.42
C ASN A 75 8.44 -14.80 -3.37
N TYR A 76 7.95 -14.16 -4.43
CA TYR A 76 6.52 -13.85 -4.61
C TYR A 76 6.03 -14.35 -5.96
#